data_AF-A0A966MPD9-F1
#
_entry.id   AF-A0A966MPD9-F1
#
_cell.length_a   1.000
_cell.length_b   1.000
_cell.length_c   1.000
_cell.angle_alpha   90.00
_cell.angle_beta   90.00
_cell.angle_gamma   90.00
#
_symmetry.space_group_name_H-M   'P 1'
#
loop_
_entity.id
_entity.type
_entity.pdbx_description
1 polymer ?
#
loop_
_entity_poly.entity_id
_entity_poly.type
_entity_poly.pdbx_seq_one_letter_code
_entity_poly.pdbx_strand_id
1 'polypeptide(L)'
;MRVAYTEATPLSECAMHRGILALAILAIHAIHAPVAAQSLPQPTLRLAGLVHDSLTGFPLRGAVVQLVEGDGSSGARSVVSDDRGYFRFADLTPGRYRLGFHHPRLDTLGIEAPVRTVQMHADVTDLLLAVPSAMHIRTAVCGAGHANREATLLTGTVYDARTGAAVSDAAVHVEWTEIELAKQTATPRRVQRQVMTGANGWYGVCDVPREGVVQLTVRTPGDSIERVEVRLFDDVLNHQLLYLGSATTARVTGVVTQDGSTRPVADATVSVPNGPEVRTNAKGEFMLDAVPAGSRTLDVRAMGFYPEHLMVNAIEGAPRVDVGLRSFRAVLDTVKVLASYQRYSLRQELADRQRMGIGRFITEQDIARRQPVVLSDLLMATPGVYVTREMGLQQNVSMRGLFTDRCAPSLFLNGFVMFLADFGSAPFSFADLDAMVSPADVLAIEIYASGQVPPVLGAGMTGCGAIAVWTR
;
A
#
# COMPACT_ATOMS: atom_id res chain seq x y z
N MET A 1 -82.72 -33.85 -8.33
CA MET A 1 -83.93 -34.65 -8.05
C MET A 1 -84.13 -34.62 -6.54
N ARG A 2 -85.22 -33.97 -6.09
CA ARG A 2 -85.95 -34.03 -4.79
C ARG A 2 -85.19 -34.44 -3.50
N VAL A 3 -85.35 -33.85 -2.32
CA VAL A 3 -86.35 -32.94 -1.71
C VAL A 3 -85.81 -32.49 -0.33
N ALA A 4 -86.21 -31.29 0.10
CA ALA A 4 -85.96 -30.66 1.40
C ALA A 4 -86.80 -31.26 2.55
N TYR A 5 -86.44 -30.95 3.81
CA TYR A 5 -87.43 -30.62 4.85
C TYR A 5 -86.83 -29.65 5.88
N THR A 6 -87.28 -28.40 5.80
CA THR A 6 -87.62 -27.47 6.89
C THR A 6 -88.76 -28.11 7.75
N GLU A 7 -89.17 -27.73 8.95
CA GLU A 7 -89.10 -26.54 9.82
C GLU A 7 -89.79 -26.96 11.14
N ALA A 8 -89.57 -26.25 12.26
CA ALA A 8 -90.66 -25.80 13.17
C ALA A 8 -90.09 -25.26 14.51
N THR A 9 -90.21 -23.94 14.66
CA THR A 9 -90.41 -23.15 15.88
C THR A 9 -91.76 -23.47 16.57
N PRO A 10 -92.29 -22.74 17.60
CA PRO A 10 -91.78 -21.66 18.47
C PRO A 10 -92.20 -21.82 19.97
N LEU A 11 -92.07 -20.70 20.72
CA LEU A 11 -92.85 -20.25 21.90
C LEU A 11 -92.21 -20.55 23.26
N SER A 12 -92.29 -19.71 24.29
CA SER A 12 -92.52 -18.27 24.50
C SER A 12 -92.45 -18.08 26.02
N GLU A 13 -91.86 -16.97 26.46
CA GLU A 13 -92.05 -16.25 27.74
C GLU A 13 -92.70 -16.95 28.95
N CYS A 14 -92.05 -16.89 30.13
CA CYS A 14 -92.73 -16.42 31.34
C CYS A 14 -91.78 -16.00 32.46
N ALA A 15 -92.27 -15.06 33.26
CA ALA A 15 -91.56 -14.19 34.18
C ALA A 15 -91.32 -14.77 35.58
N MET A 16 -90.17 -14.37 36.15
CA MET A 16 -89.97 -13.81 37.49
C MET A 16 -90.87 -14.28 38.67
N HIS A 17 -90.28 -15.02 39.62
CA HIS A 17 -90.60 -14.84 41.04
C HIS A 17 -89.45 -15.18 42.00
N ARG A 18 -89.42 -14.39 43.07
CA ARG A 18 -88.38 -14.25 44.10
C ARG A 18 -88.27 -15.46 45.04
N GLY A 19 -87.05 -15.76 45.49
CA GLY A 19 -86.79 -16.65 46.62
C GLY A 19 -85.38 -16.44 47.19
N ILE A 20 -85.30 -15.79 48.34
CA ILE A 20 -84.07 -15.54 49.13
C ILE A 20 -83.71 -16.82 49.89
N LEU A 21 -82.46 -17.29 49.82
CA LEU A 21 -81.67 -17.71 51.01
C LEU A 21 -80.20 -17.99 50.63
N ALA A 22 -79.31 -17.56 51.51
CA ALA A 22 -77.87 -17.42 51.35
C ALA A 22 -77.08 -18.74 51.37
N LEU A 23 -75.94 -18.78 50.66
CA LEU A 23 -74.69 -19.37 51.18
C LEU A 23 -73.48 -18.85 50.37
N ALA A 24 -72.36 -18.68 51.07
CA ALA A 24 -71.19 -17.89 50.70
C ALA A 24 -70.46 -18.32 49.40
N ILE A 25 -70.14 -17.34 48.54
CA ILE A 25 -69.11 -17.46 47.50
C ILE A 25 -68.11 -16.32 47.69
N LEU A 26 -66.87 -16.71 47.99
CA LEU A 26 -65.69 -15.84 48.04
C LEU A 26 -65.55 -15.07 46.72
N ALA A 27 -65.62 -13.75 46.76
CA ALA A 27 -65.33 -12.89 45.62
C ALA A 27 -63.81 -12.79 45.42
N ILE A 28 -63.25 -13.62 44.52
CA ILE A 28 -61.91 -13.39 43.96
C ILE A 28 -62.04 -12.23 42.96
N HIS A 29 -61.79 -11.01 43.43
CA HIS A 29 -61.56 -9.87 42.55
C HIS A 29 -60.21 -10.06 41.87
N ALA A 30 -60.22 -10.56 40.63
CA ALA A 30 -59.04 -10.55 39.77
C ALA A 30 -58.73 -9.11 39.36
N ILE A 31 -57.81 -8.48 40.10
CA ILE A 31 -57.13 -7.25 39.73
C ILE A 31 -56.39 -7.53 38.41
N HIS A 32 -56.99 -7.19 37.28
CA HIS A 32 -56.28 -7.13 36.01
C HIS A 32 -55.47 -5.83 35.99
N ALA A 33 -54.29 -5.85 36.61
CA ALA A 33 -53.28 -4.87 36.30
C ALA A 33 -52.90 -5.06 34.83
N PRO A 34 -52.85 -4.00 34.00
CA PRO A 34 -52.24 -4.13 32.68
C PRO A 34 -50.78 -4.47 32.92
N VAL A 35 -50.40 -5.71 32.63
CA VAL A 35 -49.00 -6.07 32.50
C VAL A 35 -48.49 -5.20 31.37
N ALA A 36 -47.74 -4.15 31.71
CA ALA A 36 -46.94 -3.42 30.75
C ALA A 36 -46.12 -4.50 30.01
N ALA A 37 -46.30 -4.61 28.70
CA ALA A 37 -45.47 -5.46 27.87
C ALA A 37 -44.03 -4.99 28.09
N GLN A 38 -43.29 -5.71 28.94
CA GLN A 38 -41.85 -5.53 29.06
C GLN A 38 -41.30 -5.96 27.71
N SER A 39 -41.03 -5.00 26.83
CA SER A 39 -40.24 -5.23 25.63
C SER A 39 -38.92 -5.85 26.10
N LEU A 40 -38.72 -7.14 25.82
CA LEU A 40 -37.43 -7.79 26.04
C LEU A 40 -36.35 -6.88 25.43
N PRO A 41 -35.27 -6.54 26.16
CA PRO A 41 -34.21 -5.72 25.59
C PRO A 41 -33.74 -6.41 24.30
N GLN A 42 -33.88 -5.71 23.17
CA GLN A 42 -33.40 -6.23 21.90
C GLN A 42 -31.90 -6.50 22.04
N PRO A 43 -31.40 -7.66 21.56
CA PRO A 43 -29.98 -7.96 21.64
C PRO A 43 -29.22 -6.88 20.86
N THR A 44 -28.45 -6.08 21.58
CA THR A 44 -27.53 -5.11 21.01
C THR A 44 -26.30 -5.84 20.47
N LEU A 45 -25.97 -5.56 19.22
CA LEU A 45 -24.84 -6.11 18.51
C LEU A 45 -23.62 -5.20 18.64
N ARG A 46 -22.45 -5.80 18.44
CA ARG A 46 -21.14 -5.14 18.39
C ARG A 46 -20.55 -5.29 17.00
N LEU A 47 -19.93 -4.23 16.52
CA LEU A 47 -19.18 -4.23 15.28
C LEU A 47 -17.78 -3.74 15.58
N ALA A 48 -16.77 -4.56 15.31
CA ALA A 48 -15.38 -4.22 15.48
C ALA A 48 -14.54 -4.70 14.30
N GLY A 49 -13.37 -4.10 14.15
CA GLY A 49 -12.54 -4.32 12.98
C GLY A 49 -11.22 -3.58 13.01
N LEU A 50 -10.51 -3.64 11.89
CA LEU A 50 -9.22 -3.00 11.66
C LEU A 50 -9.31 -2.05 10.46
N VAL A 51 -8.66 -0.90 10.58
CA VAL A 51 -8.39 0.00 9.45
C VAL A 51 -6.96 -0.26 8.97
N HIS A 52 -6.80 -0.58 7.69
CA HIS A 52 -5.53 -0.97 7.08
C HIS A 52 -5.18 -0.11 5.87
N ASP A 53 -3.91 0.27 5.75
CA ASP A 53 -3.39 0.95 4.57
C ASP A 53 -2.71 -0.05 3.65
N SER A 54 -3.39 -0.45 2.58
CA SER A 54 -2.82 -1.35 1.57
C SER A 54 -1.70 -0.71 0.75
N LEU A 55 -1.48 0.62 0.84
CA LEU A 55 -0.37 1.30 0.15
C LEU A 55 0.93 1.15 0.91
N THR A 56 0.88 1.24 2.24
CA THR A 56 2.07 1.14 3.10
C THR A 56 2.22 -0.24 3.75
N GLY A 57 1.16 -1.06 3.75
CA GLY A 57 1.12 -2.37 4.38
C GLY A 57 0.82 -2.34 5.89
N PHE A 58 0.67 -1.17 6.50
CA PHE A 58 0.50 -1.00 7.94
C PHE A 58 -0.94 -0.66 8.36
N PRO A 59 -1.35 -0.95 9.61
CA PRO A 59 -2.61 -0.47 10.15
C PRO A 59 -2.68 1.07 10.21
N LEU A 60 -3.88 1.63 9.95
CA LEU A 60 -4.13 3.07 10.02
C LEU A 60 -4.58 3.47 11.42
N ARG A 61 -3.66 4.03 12.19
CA ARG A 61 -3.92 4.73 13.45
C ARG A 61 -4.63 6.07 13.21
N GLY A 62 -5.58 6.42 14.07
CA GLY A 62 -6.20 7.74 14.07
C GLY A 62 -7.18 7.98 12.92
N ALA A 63 -7.57 6.92 12.20
CA ALA A 63 -8.62 6.98 11.20
C ALA A 63 -9.97 7.13 11.90
N VAL A 64 -10.77 8.09 11.44
CA VAL A 64 -12.11 8.28 11.96
C VAL A 64 -13.06 7.42 11.14
N VAL A 65 -13.54 6.34 11.75
CA VAL A 65 -14.49 5.40 11.17
C VAL A 65 -15.89 5.92 11.43
N GLN A 66 -16.69 6.04 10.36
CA GLN A 66 -18.06 6.50 10.40
C GLN A 66 -19.01 5.35 10.03
N LEU A 67 -20.07 5.20 10.81
CA LEU A 67 -21.11 4.18 10.68
C LEU A 67 -22.46 4.88 10.51
N VAL A 68 -23.21 4.53 9.48
CA VAL A 68 -24.56 5.05 9.22
C VAL A 68 -25.54 3.90 9.05
N GLU A 69 -26.72 3.99 9.67
CA GLU A 69 -27.79 3.00 9.54
C GLU A 69 -28.57 3.22 8.24
N GLY A 70 -28.78 2.15 7.47
CA GLY A 70 -29.48 2.17 6.20
C GLY A 70 -28.81 3.02 5.10
N ASP A 71 -29.63 3.53 4.18
CA ASP A 71 -29.19 4.30 3.01
C ASP A 71 -29.22 5.82 3.25
N GLY A 72 -29.74 6.26 4.40
CA GLY A 72 -29.77 7.68 4.80
C GLY A 72 -28.39 8.21 5.23
N SER A 73 -28.30 9.52 5.48
CA SER A 73 -27.11 10.20 6.01
C SER A 73 -27.26 10.71 7.46
N SER A 74 -28.46 10.54 8.04
CA SER A 74 -28.77 10.91 9.42
C SER A 74 -28.36 9.79 10.40
N GLY A 75 -27.98 10.17 11.62
CA GLY A 75 -27.62 9.20 12.67
C GLY A 75 -26.20 8.62 12.57
N ALA A 76 -25.29 9.30 11.87
CA ALA A 76 -23.90 8.86 11.74
C ALA A 76 -23.20 8.79 13.11
N ARG A 77 -22.66 7.61 13.44
CA ARG A 77 -21.81 7.39 14.62
C ARG A 77 -20.36 7.35 14.18
N SER A 78 -19.45 7.94 14.97
CA SER A 78 -18.02 7.97 14.65
C SER A 78 -17.17 7.44 15.80
N VAL A 79 -16.10 6.73 15.46
CA VAL A 79 -15.05 6.30 16.40
C VAL A 79 -13.69 6.49 15.76
N VAL A 80 -12.64 6.64 16.58
CA VAL A 80 -11.26 6.78 16.10
C VAL A 80 -10.53 5.46 16.27
N SER A 81 -9.79 5.03 15.26
CA SER A 81 -8.95 3.83 15.33
C SER A 81 -7.74 4.04 16.25
N ASP A 82 -7.38 3.00 16.99
CA ASP A 82 -6.26 3.04 17.93
C ASP A 82 -4.88 2.90 17.25
N ASP A 83 -3.81 2.80 18.04
CA ASP A 83 -2.43 2.67 17.56
C ASP A 83 -2.17 1.40 16.72
N ARG A 84 -3.06 0.40 16.80
CA ARG A 84 -3.04 -0.83 15.99
C ARG A 84 -4.07 -0.79 14.86
N GLY A 85 -4.73 0.35 14.64
CA GLY A 85 -5.78 0.54 13.65
C GLY A 85 -7.13 -0.09 14.04
N TYR A 86 -7.32 -0.54 15.27
CA TYR A 86 -8.55 -1.21 15.70
C TYR A 86 -9.65 -0.20 16.02
N PHE A 87 -10.90 -0.54 15.68
CA PHE A 87 -12.09 0.26 15.98
C PHE A 87 -13.25 -0.60 16.49
N ARG A 88 -14.19 0.01 17.21
CA ARG A 88 -15.34 -0.67 17.82
C ARG A 88 -16.57 0.23 17.92
N PHE A 89 -17.70 -0.27 17.46
CA PHE A 89 -19.05 0.19 17.74
C PHE A 89 -19.80 -0.82 18.62
N ALA A 90 -20.63 -0.32 19.52
CA ALA A 90 -21.50 -1.10 20.39
C ALA A 90 -22.93 -0.56 20.32
N ASP A 91 -23.88 -1.29 20.90
CA ASP A 91 -25.29 -0.89 20.96
C ASP A 91 -25.90 -0.72 19.56
N LEU A 92 -25.64 -1.68 18.67
CA LEU A 92 -26.20 -1.72 17.32
C LEU A 92 -27.42 -2.63 17.27
N THR A 93 -28.45 -2.22 16.56
CA THR A 93 -29.62 -3.07 16.27
C THR A 93 -29.34 -3.94 15.05
N PRO A 94 -29.98 -5.12 14.92
CA PRO A 94 -29.97 -5.87 13.67
C PRO A 94 -30.50 -5.00 12.52
N GLY A 95 -29.76 -4.92 11.43
CA GLY A 95 -30.06 -3.98 10.34
C GLY A 95 -28.93 -3.85 9.32
N ARG A 96 -29.15 -3.03 8.30
CA ARG A 96 -28.14 -2.71 7.31
C ARG A 96 -27.38 -1.47 7.73
N TYR A 97 -26.06 -1.51 7.67
CA TYR A 97 -25.20 -0.38 7.98
C TYR A 97 -24.20 -0.12 6.86
N ARG A 98 -23.81 1.14 6.69
CA ARG A 98 -22.71 1.55 5.81
C ARG A 98 -21.57 2.12 6.65
N LEU A 99 -20.36 1.69 6.35
CA LEU A 99 -19.14 2.07 7.04
C LEU A 99 -18.18 2.72 6.07
N GLY A 100 -17.67 3.88 6.43
CA GLY A 100 -16.54 4.52 5.75
C GLY A 100 -15.50 4.93 6.79
N PHE A 101 -14.34 5.37 6.33
CA PHE A 101 -13.39 6.02 7.21
C PHE A 101 -12.72 7.17 6.49
N HIS A 102 -12.31 8.18 7.26
CA HIS A 102 -11.43 9.24 6.76
C HIS A 102 -10.13 9.23 7.55
N HIS A 103 -9.06 9.62 6.89
CA HIS A 103 -7.75 9.76 7.52
C HIS A 103 -7.03 10.93 6.81
N PRO A 104 -6.46 11.91 7.54
CA PRO A 104 -5.81 13.08 6.92
C PRO A 104 -4.75 12.76 5.86
N ARG A 105 -3.94 11.71 6.08
CA ARG A 105 -2.98 11.19 5.08
C ARG A 105 -3.60 10.68 3.77
N LEU A 106 -4.86 10.24 3.77
CA LEU A 106 -5.54 9.78 2.55
C LEU A 106 -6.23 10.94 1.84
N ASP A 107 -6.73 11.90 2.60
CA ASP A 107 -7.26 13.16 2.06
C ASP A 107 -6.18 13.88 1.24
N THR A 108 -4.94 13.89 1.72
CA THR A 108 -3.80 14.44 0.95
C THR A 108 -3.53 13.68 -0.34
N LEU A 109 -3.82 12.38 -0.41
CA LEU A 109 -3.66 11.57 -1.62
C LEU A 109 -4.86 11.73 -2.59
N GLY A 110 -5.93 12.41 -2.16
CA GLY A 110 -7.20 12.49 -2.89
C GLY A 110 -7.88 11.13 -3.03
N ILE A 111 -7.60 10.17 -2.15
CA ILE A 111 -8.18 8.83 -2.17
C ILE A 111 -9.33 8.79 -1.16
N GLU A 112 -10.56 8.70 -1.66
CA GLU A 112 -11.70 8.38 -0.81
C GLU A 112 -11.70 6.88 -0.48
N ALA A 113 -11.78 6.56 0.81
CA ALA A 113 -11.89 5.19 1.24
C ALA A 113 -13.25 4.60 0.83
N PRO A 114 -13.30 3.37 0.28
CA PRO A 114 -14.54 2.78 -0.17
C PRO A 114 -15.50 2.54 0.99
N VAL A 115 -16.77 2.92 0.80
CA VAL A 115 -17.85 2.64 1.75
C VAL A 115 -18.21 1.15 1.69
N ARG A 116 -18.26 0.50 2.85
CA ARG A 116 -18.61 -0.92 3.00
C ARG A 116 -19.99 -1.05 3.62
N THR A 117 -20.86 -1.82 2.97
CA THR A 117 -22.17 -2.17 3.52
C THR A 117 -22.06 -3.48 4.30
N VAL A 118 -22.57 -3.49 5.53
CA VAL A 118 -22.58 -4.64 6.42
C VAL A 118 -24.02 -4.91 6.85
N GLN A 119 -24.46 -6.16 6.73
CA GLN A 119 -25.75 -6.59 7.22
C GLN A 119 -25.57 -7.23 8.61
N MET A 120 -26.02 -6.54 9.65
CA MET A 120 -25.89 -6.95 11.03
C MET A 120 -27.05 -7.85 11.45
N HIS A 121 -26.74 -9.12 11.73
CA HIS A 121 -27.64 -10.08 12.36
C HIS A 121 -27.06 -10.68 13.66
N ALA A 122 -25.74 -10.54 13.84
CA ALA A 122 -24.96 -10.96 14.98
C ALA A 122 -23.75 -10.03 15.13
N ASP A 123 -22.97 -10.20 16.19
CA ASP A 123 -21.71 -9.47 16.39
C ASP A 123 -20.74 -9.72 15.23
N VAL A 124 -20.02 -8.67 14.83
CA VAL A 124 -18.95 -8.71 13.83
C VAL A 124 -17.68 -8.21 14.51
N THR A 125 -16.57 -8.97 14.45
CA THR A 125 -15.36 -8.65 15.21
C THR A 125 -14.10 -8.49 14.36
N ASP A 126 -14.18 -8.85 13.09
CA ASP A 126 -13.07 -9.03 12.15
C ASP A 126 -13.26 -8.22 10.86
N LEU A 127 -14.04 -7.13 10.90
CA LEU A 127 -14.28 -6.31 9.72
C LEU A 127 -13.01 -5.56 9.30
N LEU A 128 -12.55 -5.79 8.06
CA LEU A 128 -11.42 -5.04 7.49
C LEU A 128 -11.93 -3.86 6.65
N LEU A 129 -11.58 -2.65 7.07
CA LEU A 129 -11.67 -1.44 6.27
C LEU A 129 -10.28 -1.13 5.74
N ALA A 130 -10.10 -1.14 4.42
CA ALA A 130 -8.78 -0.95 3.83
C ALA A 130 -8.79 0.15 2.76
N VAL A 131 -7.69 0.89 2.69
CA VAL A 131 -7.37 1.71 1.51
C VAL A 131 -7.24 0.76 0.33
N PRO A 132 -7.85 1.05 -0.84
CA PRO A 132 -7.67 0.22 -2.02
C PRO A 132 -6.18 0.11 -2.37
N SER A 133 -5.75 -1.05 -2.88
CA SER A 133 -4.35 -1.20 -3.31
C SER A 133 -4.02 -0.24 -4.46
N ALA A 134 -2.74 0.10 -4.62
CA ALA A 134 -2.26 0.96 -5.71
C ALA A 134 -2.75 0.49 -7.09
N MET A 135 -2.78 -0.82 -7.32
CA MET A 135 -3.32 -1.44 -8.52
C MET A 135 -4.82 -1.15 -8.69
N HIS A 136 -5.60 -1.28 -7.62
CA HIS A 136 -7.05 -1.04 -7.64
C HIS A 136 -7.36 0.43 -7.89
N ILE A 137 -6.60 1.35 -7.27
CA ILE A 137 -6.70 2.79 -7.51
C ILE A 137 -6.36 3.10 -8.96
N ARG A 138 -5.27 2.55 -9.50
CA ARG A 138 -4.93 2.72 -10.92
C ARG A 138 -6.06 2.27 -11.84
N THR A 139 -6.62 1.09 -11.60
CA THR A 139 -7.74 0.59 -12.42
C THR A 139 -8.99 1.48 -12.29
N ALA A 140 -9.29 1.99 -11.09
CA ALA A 140 -10.43 2.87 -10.87
C ALA A 140 -10.27 4.23 -11.56
N VAL A 141 -9.07 4.82 -11.51
CA VAL A 141 -8.78 6.14 -12.09
C VAL A 141 -8.59 6.06 -13.60
N CYS A 142 -7.80 5.11 -14.08
CA CYS A 142 -7.45 5.01 -15.50
C CYS A 142 -8.50 4.26 -16.31
N GLY A 143 -9.29 3.37 -15.69
CA GLY A 143 -10.27 2.55 -16.40
C GLY A 143 -9.66 1.42 -17.23
N ALA A 144 -10.52 0.65 -17.91
CA ALA A 144 -10.15 -0.60 -18.57
C ALA A 144 -9.20 -0.44 -19.79
N GLY A 145 -9.08 0.75 -20.36
CA GLY A 145 -8.21 1.03 -21.52
C GLY A 145 -6.72 1.13 -21.19
N HIS A 146 -6.37 1.21 -19.91
CA HIS A 146 -5.00 1.42 -19.42
C HIS A 146 -4.44 0.15 -18.78
N ALA A 147 -4.43 -0.92 -19.58
CA ALA A 147 -4.02 -2.26 -19.14
C ALA A 147 -2.50 -2.45 -19.04
N ASN A 148 -1.70 -1.42 -19.34
CA ASN A 148 -0.25 -1.51 -19.26
C ASN A 148 0.19 -1.79 -17.81
N ARG A 149 0.57 -3.05 -17.57
CA ARG A 149 1.07 -3.53 -16.28
C ARG A 149 2.54 -3.18 -16.03
N GLU A 150 3.13 -2.32 -16.85
CA GLU A 150 4.46 -1.71 -16.64
C GLU A 150 4.37 -0.18 -16.51
N ALA A 151 3.16 0.39 -16.53
CA ALA A 151 2.96 1.83 -16.32
C ALA A 151 2.43 2.16 -14.91
N THR A 152 2.78 3.35 -14.43
CA THR A 152 2.32 3.94 -13.18
C THR A 152 1.12 4.86 -13.40
N LEU A 153 0.38 5.08 -12.31
CA LEU A 153 -0.51 6.23 -12.19
C LEU A 153 0.22 7.32 -11.40
N LEU A 154 0.51 8.44 -12.06
CA LEU A 154 1.04 9.62 -11.40
C LEU A 154 -0.13 10.53 -10.99
N THR A 155 -0.34 10.67 -9.69
CA THR A 155 -1.35 11.56 -9.12
C THR A 155 -0.72 12.75 -8.44
N GLY A 156 -1.52 13.75 -8.13
CA GLY A 156 -1.09 14.81 -7.26
C GLY A 156 -2.20 15.77 -6.91
N THR A 157 -1.87 16.74 -6.07
CA THR A 157 -2.76 17.87 -5.76
C THR A 157 -1.97 19.16 -5.86
N VAL A 158 -2.59 20.17 -6.47
CA VAL A 158 -2.01 21.49 -6.67
C VAL A 158 -2.63 22.46 -5.67
N TYR A 159 -1.77 23.14 -4.91
CA TYR A 159 -2.15 24.16 -3.94
C TYR A 159 -1.56 25.52 -4.28
N ASP A 160 -2.19 26.60 -3.85
CA ASP A 160 -1.60 27.94 -3.86
C ASP A 160 -0.65 28.07 -2.65
N ALA A 161 0.61 28.38 -2.90
CA ALA A 161 1.69 28.39 -1.91
C ALA A 161 1.49 29.44 -0.80
N ARG A 162 0.65 30.46 -1.03
CA ARG A 162 0.40 31.55 -0.08
C ARG A 162 -0.80 31.25 0.81
N THR A 163 -1.85 30.68 0.24
CA THR A 163 -3.14 30.46 0.93
C THR A 163 -3.33 29.03 1.40
N GLY A 164 -2.59 28.08 0.83
CA GLY A 164 -2.82 26.64 1.01
C GLY A 164 -4.11 26.14 0.35
N ALA A 165 -4.82 26.98 -0.42
CA ALA A 165 -6.06 26.59 -1.08
C ALA A 165 -5.76 25.70 -2.29
N ALA A 166 -6.61 24.70 -2.55
CA ALA A 166 -6.51 23.89 -3.74
C ALA A 166 -6.77 24.71 -5.01
N VAL A 167 -6.00 24.45 -6.06
CA VAL A 167 -6.08 25.19 -7.34
C VAL A 167 -6.81 24.35 -8.38
N SER A 168 -8.03 24.74 -8.73
CA SER A 168 -8.78 24.13 -9.83
C SER A 168 -8.35 24.67 -11.20
N ASP A 169 -8.67 23.92 -12.25
CA ASP A 169 -8.49 24.32 -13.65
C ASP A 169 -7.04 24.71 -14.01
N ALA A 170 -6.06 24.15 -13.29
CA ALA A 170 -4.65 24.26 -13.61
C ALA A 170 -4.26 23.17 -14.60
N ALA A 171 -3.52 23.53 -15.64
CA ALA A 171 -3.01 22.61 -16.65
C ALA A 171 -1.70 21.96 -16.17
N VAL A 172 -1.77 20.68 -15.82
CA VAL A 172 -0.62 19.86 -15.42
C VAL A 172 -0.07 19.15 -16.65
N HIS A 173 1.16 19.50 -17.04
CA HIS A 173 1.91 18.89 -18.12
C HIS A 173 2.92 17.92 -17.52
N VAL A 174 2.90 16.68 -18.01
CA VAL A 174 3.83 15.62 -17.61
C VAL A 174 4.57 15.17 -18.86
N GLU A 175 5.88 15.05 -18.73
CA GLU A 175 6.76 14.74 -19.85
C GLU A 175 7.84 13.74 -19.47
N TRP A 176 8.13 12.81 -20.38
CA TRP A 176 9.22 11.85 -20.25
C TRP A 176 9.78 11.47 -21.62
N THR A 177 10.87 10.71 -21.62
CA THR A 177 11.45 10.16 -22.86
C THR A 177 11.33 8.65 -22.85
N GLU A 178 10.73 8.09 -23.90
CA GLU A 178 10.68 6.65 -24.18
C GLU A 178 11.73 6.30 -25.23
N ILE A 179 12.20 5.05 -25.23
CA ILE A 179 13.07 4.55 -26.29
C ILE A 179 12.23 3.67 -27.22
N GLU A 180 12.07 4.10 -28.47
CA GLU A 180 11.47 3.26 -29.50
C GLU A 180 12.54 2.41 -30.17
N LEU A 181 12.29 1.10 -30.22
CA LEU A 181 13.15 0.14 -30.91
C LEU A 181 12.56 -0.19 -32.27
N ALA A 182 13.17 0.33 -33.33
CA ALA A 182 12.79 0.03 -34.71
C ALA A 182 13.99 -0.49 -35.50
N LYS A 183 13.89 -1.74 -36.01
CA LYS A 183 14.89 -2.35 -36.91
C LYS A 183 16.34 -2.13 -36.44
N GLN A 184 16.63 -2.47 -35.18
CA GLN A 184 17.94 -2.32 -34.52
C GLN A 184 18.40 -0.88 -34.21
N THR A 185 17.54 0.11 -34.35
CA THR A 185 17.84 1.51 -33.96
C THR A 185 17.00 1.87 -32.75
N ALA A 186 17.66 2.39 -31.70
CA ALA A 186 17.01 2.94 -30.51
C ALA A 186 16.87 4.46 -30.70
N THR A 187 15.64 4.94 -30.88
CA THR A 187 15.36 6.38 -31.05
C THR A 187 14.62 6.92 -29.83
N PRO A 188 15.15 7.96 -29.15
CA PRO A 188 14.43 8.58 -28.05
C PRO A 188 13.21 9.33 -28.59
N ARG A 189 12.02 9.02 -28.06
CA ARG A 189 10.77 9.72 -28.32
C ARG A 189 10.32 10.45 -27.06
N ARG A 190 10.18 11.77 -27.17
CA ARG A 190 9.62 12.60 -26.10
C ARG A 190 8.11 12.42 -26.06
N VAL A 191 7.58 12.07 -24.90
CA VAL A 191 6.15 11.86 -24.67
C VAL A 191 5.66 12.95 -23.74
N GLN A 192 4.53 13.56 -24.10
CA GLN A 192 3.88 14.61 -23.32
C GLN A 192 2.43 14.22 -23.06
N ARG A 193 1.96 14.51 -21.85
CA ARG A 193 0.56 14.40 -21.43
C ARG A 193 0.16 15.69 -20.73
N GLN A 194 -1.11 16.06 -20.89
CA GLN A 194 -1.69 17.21 -20.22
C GLN A 194 -3.01 16.79 -19.60
N VAL A 195 -3.22 17.17 -18.34
CA VAL A 195 -4.49 17.01 -17.61
C VAL A 195 -4.84 18.32 -16.91
N MET A 196 -6.11 18.48 -16.53
CA MET A 196 -6.58 19.63 -15.76
C MET A 196 -6.85 19.21 -14.32
N THR A 197 -6.56 20.08 -13.35
CA THR A 197 -6.92 19.83 -11.96
C THR A 197 -8.44 19.97 -11.74
N GLY A 198 -9.01 19.10 -10.91
CA GLY A 198 -10.40 19.20 -10.48
C GLY A 198 -10.64 20.34 -9.49
N ALA A 199 -11.89 20.49 -9.02
CA ALA A 199 -12.28 21.52 -8.05
C ALA A 199 -11.51 21.44 -6.71
N ASN A 200 -11.03 20.25 -6.34
CA ASN A 200 -10.20 19.98 -5.17
C ASN A 200 -8.70 20.05 -5.47
N GLY A 201 -8.29 20.55 -6.64
CA GLY A 201 -6.89 20.65 -7.06
C GLY A 201 -6.23 19.33 -7.46
N TRP A 202 -6.97 18.22 -7.42
CA TRP A 202 -6.44 16.88 -7.71
C TRP A 202 -6.27 16.65 -9.22
N TYR A 203 -5.24 15.89 -9.59
CA TYR A 203 -5.04 15.40 -10.95
C TYR A 203 -4.50 13.96 -10.95
N GLY A 204 -4.70 13.26 -12.07
CA GLY A 204 -4.14 11.93 -12.33
C GLY A 204 -3.72 11.77 -13.78
N VAL A 205 -2.53 11.22 -14.01
CA VAL A 205 -1.95 10.94 -15.32
C VAL A 205 -1.63 9.46 -15.41
N CYS A 206 -2.29 8.78 -16.35
CA CYS A 206 -2.13 7.37 -16.62
C CYS A 206 -1.03 7.13 -17.67
N ASP A 207 -0.54 5.89 -17.73
CA ASP A 207 0.49 5.42 -18.66
C ASP A 207 1.84 6.13 -18.54
N VAL A 208 2.18 6.59 -17.33
CA VAL A 208 3.49 7.15 -17.03
C VAL A 208 4.48 5.99 -16.81
N PRO A 209 5.77 6.08 -17.20
CA PRO A 209 6.75 5.03 -16.92
C PRO A 209 6.85 4.75 -15.42
N ARG A 210 7.08 3.50 -15.01
CA ARG A 210 7.27 3.14 -13.60
C ARG A 210 8.63 3.50 -13.02
N GLU A 211 9.59 3.68 -13.90
CA GLU A 211 10.96 4.01 -13.55
C GLU A 211 11.49 5.14 -14.42
N GLY A 212 12.48 5.86 -13.90
CA GLY A 212 13.15 6.94 -14.61
C GLY A 212 12.74 8.32 -14.09
N VAL A 213 12.94 9.34 -14.93
CA VAL A 213 12.68 10.74 -14.56
C VAL A 213 11.54 11.26 -15.41
N VAL A 214 10.54 11.81 -14.73
CA VAL A 214 9.41 12.51 -15.34
C VAL A 214 9.46 13.98 -14.96
N GLN A 215 9.18 14.84 -15.92
CA GLN A 215 9.18 16.29 -15.73
C GLN A 215 7.75 16.77 -15.61
N LEU A 216 7.45 17.52 -14.54
CA LEU A 216 6.14 18.12 -14.33
C LEU A 216 6.22 19.63 -14.50
N THR A 217 5.17 20.20 -15.08
CA THR A 217 4.95 21.64 -15.13
C THR A 217 3.47 21.92 -14.98
N VAL A 218 3.12 22.74 -13.99
CA VAL A 218 1.76 23.21 -13.74
C VAL A 218 1.64 24.65 -14.23
N ARG A 219 0.60 24.93 -15.01
CA ARG A 219 0.34 26.25 -15.58
C ARG A 219 -1.10 26.67 -15.30
N THR A 220 -1.27 27.92 -14.89
CA THR A 220 -2.54 28.64 -14.87
C THR A 220 -2.43 29.82 -15.85
N PRO A 221 -3.53 30.50 -16.20
CA PRO A 221 -3.48 31.68 -17.05
C PRO A 221 -2.59 32.83 -16.52
N GLY A 222 -2.29 32.86 -15.21
CA GLY A 222 -1.52 33.93 -14.56
C GLY A 222 -0.23 33.51 -13.87
N ASP A 223 0.06 32.21 -13.71
CA ASP A 223 1.25 31.71 -13.01
C ASP A 223 1.64 30.31 -13.51
N SER A 224 2.90 29.93 -13.34
CA SER A 224 3.37 28.57 -13.63
C SER A 224 4.46 28.16 -12.65
N ILE A 225 4.44 26.90 -12.22
CA ILE A 225 5.62 26.37 -11.54
C ILE A 225 6.79 26.25 -12.52
N GLU A 226 7.99 26.32 -11.98
CA GLU A 226 9.18 25.91 -12.70
C GLU A 226 9.12 24.39 -12.98
N ARG A 227 9.81 23.94 -14.03
CA ARG A 227 9.87 22.52 -14.36
C ARG A 227 10.53 21.76 -13.20
N VAL A 228 9.78 20.85 -12.60
CA VAL A 228 10.25 19.97 -11.52
C VAL A 228 10.46 18.55 -12.03
N GLU A 229 11.49 17.89 -11.51
CA GLU A 229 11.80 16.50 -11.84
C GLU A 229 11.33 15.57 -10.72
N VAL A 230 10.57 14.55 -11.11
CA VAL A 230 10.14 13.47 -10.22
C VAL A 230 10.82 12.20 -10.69
N ARG A 231 11.51 11.55 -9.76
CA ARG A 231 12.18 10.28 -9.99
C ARG A 231 11.28 9.15 -9.53
N LEU A 232 11.06 8.19 -10.42
CA LEU A 232 10.21 7.03 -10.19
C LEU A 232 11.10 5.79 -10.02
N PHE A 233 10.73 4.93 -9.07
CA PHE A 233 11.51 3.75 -8.68
C PHE A 233 10.63 2.48 -8.62
N ASP A 234 10.11 2.07 -9.79
CA ASP A 234 9.10 1.02 -9.93
C ASP A 234 7.79 1.32 -9.19
N ASP A 235 7.37 2.58 -9.23
CA ASP A 235 6.18 3.04 -8.51
C ASP A 235 4.92 2.56 -9.24
N VAL A 236 4.05 1.78 -8.59
CA VAL A 236 2.74 1.41 -9.15
C VAL A 236 1.75 2.59 -9.13
N LEU A 237 1.89 3.42 -8.10
CA LEU A 237 1.16 4.66 -7.84
C LEU A 237 2.18 5.65 -7.26
N ASN A 238 2.29 6.83 -7.86
CA ASN A 238 3.12 7.90 -7.35
C ASN A 238 2.23 9.13 -7.08
N HIS A 239 2.44 9.83 -5.97
CA HIS A 239 1.64 11.00 -5.59
C HIS A 239 2.52 12.21 -5.30
N GLN A 240 2.20 13.35 -5.90
CA GLN A 240 2.95 14.59 -5.77
C GLN A 240 2.11 15.72 -5.18
N LEU A 241 2.66 16.41 -4.17
CA LEU A 241 2.10 17.65 -3.65
C LEU A 241 2.81 18.81 -4.32
N LEU A 242 2.09 19.53 -5.17
CA LEU A 242 2.61 20.65 -5.95
C LEU A 242 2.05 21.97 -5.42
N TYR A 243 2.90 22.99 -5.38
CA TYR A 243 2.54 24.33 -4.90
C TYR A 243 2.82 25.36 -5.99
N LEU A 244 1.77 26.08 -6.40
CA LEU A 244 1.85 27.23 -7.30
C LEU A 244 2.09 28.50 -6.50
N GLY A 245 3.04 29.28 -6.96
CA GLY A 245 3.34 30.58 -6.40
C GLY A 245 4.66 31.06 -6.97
N SER A 246 4.83 32.37 -7.10
CA SER A 246 6.12 32.99 -7.44
C SER A 246 6.25 34.40 -6.87
N ALA A 247 5.14 35.01 -6.42
CA ALA A 247 5.07 36.38 -5.92
C ALA A 247 5.57 36.55 -4.47
N THR A 248 5.83 35.46 -3.74
CA THR A 248 6.37 35.49 -2.37
C THR A 248 7.58 34.59 -2.28
N THR A 249 8.33 34.69 -1.19
CA THR A 249 9.50 33.85 -0.96
C THR A 249 9.39 33.09 0.36
N ALA A 250 9.93 31.88 0.41
CA ALA A 250 10.03 31.04 1.58
C ALA A 250 11.49 30.68 1.89
N ARG A 251 11.71 30.14 3.09
CA ARG A 251 13.01 29.60 3.52
C ARG A 251 13.02 28.09 3.31
N VAL A 252 14.09 27.57 2.72
CA VAL A 252 14.33 26.13 2.61
C VAL A 252 15.57 25.78 3.43
N THR A 253 15.46 24.81 4.32
CA THR A 253 16.57 24.34 5.15
C THR A 253 16.81 22.86 4.94
N GLY A 254 18.05 22.42 5.11
CA GLY A 254 18.37 21.01 4.90
C GLY A 254 19.73 20.59 5.40
N VAL A 255 20.04 19.32 5.16
CA VAL A 255 21.37 18.75 5.37
C VAL A 255 21.75 17.91 4.15
N VAL A 256 23.02 17.99 3.78
CA VAL A 256 23.63 17.18 2.72
C VAL A 256 24.57 16.17 3.36
N THR A 257 24.29 14.89 3.13
CA THR A 257 25.12 13.77 3.57
C THR A 257 25.61 12.96 2.38
N GLN A 258 26.64 12.16 2.61
CA GLN A 258 27.05 11.14 1.65
C GLN A 258 26.02 10.00 1.68
N ASP A 259 25.48 9.66 0.52
CA ASP A 259 24.47 8.61 0.36
C ASP A 259 24.93 7.27 0.96
N GLY A 260 24.01 6.57 1.62
CA GLY A 260 24.29 5.35 2.39
C GLY A 260 25.08 5.57 3.70
N SER A 261 25.25 6.82 4.16
CA SER A 261 25.96 7.14 5.40
C SER A 261 25.37 8.35 6.13
N THR A 262 25.76 8.56 7.39
CA THR A 262 25.45 9.77 8.14
C THR A 262 26.53 10.85 8.01
N ARG A 263 27.52 10.65 7.13
CA ARG A 263 28.66 11.56 6.98
C ARG A 263 28.20 12.85 6.29
N PRO A 264 28.38 14.03 6.92
CA PRO A 264 28.02 15.30 6.30
C PRO A 264 28.95 15.65 5.12
N VAL A 265 28.40 16.33 4.12
CA VAL A 265 29.16 16.89 2.99
C VAL A 265 29.23 18.40 3.16
N ALA A 266 30.39 18.89 3.58
CA ALA A 266 30.70 20.31 3.69
C ALA A 266 31.03 20.92 2.31
N ASP A 267 30.88 22.24 2.18
CA ASP A 267 31.18 23.02 0.97
C ASP A 267 30.43 22.56 -0.30
N ALA A 268 29.32 21.84 -0.15
CA ALA A 268 28.43 21.53 -1.26
C ALA A 268 27.66 22.80 -1.65
N THR A 269 27.66 23.14 -2.94
CA THR A 269 26.81 24.20 -3.48
C THR A 269 25.37 23.70 -3.58
N VAL A 270 24.46 24.45 -2.98
CA VAL A 270 23.01 24.20 -2.98
C VAL A 270 22.34 25.41 -3.60
N SER A 271 21.60 25.22 -4.69
CA SER A 271 20.99 26.31 -5.45
C SER A 271 19.59 25.97 -5.91
N VAL A 272 18.75 26.99 -6.08
CA VAL A 272 17.50 26.89 -6.84
C VAL A 272 17.70 27.61 -8.17
N PRO A 273 17.34 27.02 -9.32
CA PRO A 273 17.46 27.69 -10.61
C PRO A 273 16.77 29.06 -10.60
N ASN A 274 17.45 30.09 -11.14
CA ASN A 274 17.00 31.49 -11.10
C ASN A 274 16.70 32.03 -9.68
N GLY A 275 17.29 31.42 -8.66
CA GLY A 275 17.04 31.73 -7.25
C GLY A 275 18.33 31.82 -6.42
N PRO A 276 18.21 31.70 -5.09
CA PRO A 276 19.35 31.79 -4.17
C PRO A 276 20.30 30.57 -4.30
N GLU A 277 21.58 30.81 -3.98
CA GLU A 277 22.63 29.80 -3.88
C GLU A 277 23.36 29.97 -2.54
N VAL A 278 23.66 28.85 -1.87
CA VAL A 278 24.46 28.81 -0.64
C VAL A 278 25.41 27.61 -0.65
N ARG A 279 26.35 27.59 0.30
CA ARG A 279 27.19 26.42 0.56
C ARG A 279 26.84 25.77 1.89
N THR A 280 26.96 24.45 1.95
CA THR A 280 26.78 23.71 3.20
C THR A 280 27.91 23.98 4.18
N ASN A 281 27.58 24.05 5.47
CA ASN A 281 28.56 24.22 6.54
C ASN A 281 29.32 22.90 6.84
N ALA A 282 30.22 22.91 7.83
CA ALA A 282 30.98 21.72 8.24
C ALA A 282 30.12 20.51 8.70
N LYS A 283 28.87 20.76 9.08
CA LYS A 283 27.87 19.74 9.45
C LYS A 283 26.97 19.35 8.28
N GLY A 284 27.27 19.82 7.07
CA GLY A 284 26.48 19.56 5.86
C GLY A 284 25.19 20.38 5.79
N GLU A 285 24.96 21.31 6.70
CA GLU A 285 23.68 22.02 6.79
C GLU A 285 23.66 23.22 5.84
N PHE A 286 22.49 23.49 5.25
CA PHE A 286 22.25 24.67 4.43
C PHE A 286 20.95 25.37 4.81
N MET A 287 20.88 26.66 4.51
CA MET A 287 19.69 27.49 4.62
C MET A 287 19.64 28.43 3.43
N LEU A 288 18.67 28.19 2.53
CA LEU A 288 18.35 29.09 1.43
C LEU A 288 17.26 30.06 1.90
N ASP A 289 17.63 31.34 1.99
CA ASP A 289 16.68 32.43 2.21
C ASP A 289 16.13 32.93 0.87
N ALA A 290 14.93 33.49 0.89
CA ALA A 290 14.30 34.12 -0.27
C ALA A 290 14.10 33.19 -1.49
N VAL A 291 13.84 31.90 -1.28
CA VAL A 291 13.47 30.98 -2.37
C VAL A 291 12.07 31.36 -2.87
N PRO A 292 11.83 31.57 -4.17
CA PRO A 292 10.48 31.83 -4.67
C PRO A 292 9.53 30.72 -4.21
N ALA A 293 8.44 31.09 -3.52
CA ALA A 293 7.52 30.15 -2.91
C ALA A 293 6.93 29.21 -3.97
N GLY A 294 6.52 27.99 -3.59
CA GLY A 294 6.01 26.97 -4.50
C GLY A 294 6.95 25.77 -4.68
N SER A 295 6.57 24.84 -5.54
CA SER A 295 7.42 23.69 -5.88
C SER A 295 8.57 24.11 -6.79
N ARG A 296 9.79 23.78 -6.37
CA ARG A 296 11.05 24.17 -7.01
C ARG A 296 11.97 22.97 -7.18
N THR A 297 12.90 23.07 -8.12
CA THR A 297 14.02 22.13 -8.23
C THR A 297 15.16 22.63 -7.36
N LEU A 298 15.68 21.76 -6.50
CA LEU A 298 16.89 21.98 -5.74
C LEU A 298 18.06 21.29 -6.43
N ASP A 299 19.07 22.07 -6.80
CA ASP A 299 20.31 21.58 -7.40
C ASP A 299 21.38 21.51 -6.31
N VAL A 300 21.95 20.32 -6.10
CA VAL A 300 23.01 20.10 -5.11
C VAL A 300 24.25 19.52 -5.78
N ARG A 301 25.38 20.22 -5.63
CA ARG A 301 26.66 19.86 -6.25
C ARG A 301 27.79 19.91 -5.24
N ALA A 302 28.65 18.89 -5.25
CA ALA A 302 29.84 18.86 -4.43
C ALA A 302 31.00 18.19 -5.18
N MET A 303 32.23 18.60 -4.88
CA MET A 303 33.40 17.95 -5.47
C MET A 303 33.51 16.49 -4.99
N GLY A 304 33.74 15.56 -5.91
CA GLY A 304 33.84 14.14 -5.58
C GLY A 304 32.49 13.39 -5.60
N PHE A 305 31.39 14.07 -5.92
CA PHE A 305 30.03 13.53 -5.92
C PHE A 305 29.31 13.79 -7.24
N TYR A 306 28.34 12.94 -7.56
CA TYR A 306 27.36 13.22 -8.61
C TYR A 306 26.41 14.33 -8.16
N PRO A 307 26.02 15.24 -9.06
CA PRO A 307 24.99 16.23 -8.76
C PRO A 307 23.65 15.52 -8.52
N GLU A 308 22.88 16.04 -7.57
CA GLU A 308 21.52 15.57 -7.30
C GLU A 308 20.54 16.70 -7.61
N HIS A 309 19.42 16.33 -8.24
CA HIS A 309 18.30 17.20 -8.59
C HIS A 309 17.05 16.62 -7.96
N LEU A 310 16.38 17.40 -7.10
CA LEU A 310 15.18 16.96 -6.41
C LEU A 310 14.14 18.07 -6.30
N MET A 311 12.87 17.69 -6.29
CA MET A 311 11.78 18.63 -6.03
C MET A 311 11.70 18.96 -4.53
N VAL A 312 11.56 20.25 -4.23
CA VAL A 312 11.29 20.75 -2.87
C VAL A 312 10.09 21.70 -2.89
N ASN A 313 9.33 21.73 -1.79
CA ASN A 313 8.20 22.64 -1.62
C ASN A 313 8.63 23.82 -0.75
N ALA A 314 8.88 24.96 -1.39
CA ALA A 314 9.24 26.21 -0.72
C ALA A 314 7.97 26.90 -0.20
N ILE A 315 7.51 26.49 0.98
CA ILE A 315 6.33 27.05 1.66
C ILE A 315 6.69 27.44 3.10
N GLU A 316 5.83 28.22 3.74
CA GLU A 316 5.99 28.53 5.17
C GLU A 316 5.92 27.23 6.00
N GLY A 317 6.87 27.06 6.93
CA GLY A 317 6.94 25.86 7.78
C GLY A 317 7.33 24.57 7.04
N ALA A 318 7.93 24.68 5.84
CA ALA A 318 8.39 23.52 5.08
C ALA A 318 9.33 22.62 5.93
N PRO A 319 9.20 21.28 5.84
CA PRO A 319 10.07 20.37 6.54
C PRO A 319 11.52 20.50 6.07
N ARG A 320 12.45 20.07 6.93
CA ARG A 320 13.88 20.02 6.59
C ARG A 320 14.10 19.01 5.46
N VAL A 321 14.92 19.40 4.48
CA VAL A 321 15.27 18.56 3.32
C VAL A 321 16.54 17.76 3.63
N ASP A 322 16.46 16.44 3.45
CA ASP A 322 17.63 15.55 3.55
C ASP A 322 18.11 15.19 2.14
N VAL A 323 19.38 15.47 1.84
CA VAL A 323 19.97 15.21 0.52
C VAL A 323 21.14 14.24 0.65
N GLY A 324 21.03 13.08 0.02
CA GLY A 324 22.11 12.09 -0.08
C GLY A 324 22.88 12.23 -1.40
N LEU A 325 24.17 12.58 -1.34
CA LEU A 325 25.03 12.64 -2.52
C LEU A 325 25.82 11.34 -2.72
N ARG A 326 25.69 10.76 -3.91
CA ARG A 326 26.49 9.59 -4.32
C ARG A 326 27.90 10.00 -4.71
N SER A 327 28.92 9.38 -4.11
CA SER A 327 30.32 9.67 -4.44
C SER A 327 30.74 9.03 -5.77
N PHE A 328 31.68 9.65 -6.49
CA PHE A 328 32.27 9.05 -7.70
C PHE A 328 32.94 7.70 -7.40
N ARG A 329 33.49 7.51 -6.19
CA ARG A 329 34.06 6.21 -5.77
C ARG A 329 33.00 5.13 -5.64
N ALA A 330 31.86 5.44 -5.04
CA ALA A 330 30.76 4.47 -4.91
C ALA A 330 30.30 4.01 -6.30
N VAL A 331 30.10 4.96 -7.24
CA VAL A 331 29.71 4.63 -8.61
C VAL A 331 30.86 3.98 -9.39
N LEU A 332 32.13 4.31 -9.17
CA LEU A 332 33.27 3.63 -9.81
C LEU A 332 33.55 2.24 -9.23
N ASP A 333 33.19 1.97 -7.98
CA ASP A 333 33.16 0.61 -7.45
C ASP A 333 31.96 -0.15 -8.06
N THR A 334 30.80 0.49 -8.24
CA THR A 334 29.69 -0.08 -9.03
C THR A 334 30.02 -0.21 -10.52
N VAL A 335 30.83 0.68 -11.10
CA VAL A 335 31.23 0.68 -12.52
C VAL A 335 32.49 -0.16 -12.73
N LYS A 336 33.29 -0.49 -11.72
CA LYS A 336 34.20 -1.64 -11.80
C LYS A 336 33.42 -2.94 -11.96
N VAL A 337 32.21 -2.98 -11.39
CA VAL A 337 31.27 -4.07 -11.58
C VAL A 337 30.51 -3.95 -12.92
N LEU A 338 30.10 -2.76 -13.38
CA LEU A 338 29.34 -2.57 -14.65
C LEU A 338 30.18 -2.36 -15.93
N ALA A 339 31.42 -1.88 -15.86
CA ALA A 339 32.34 -1.81 -17.01
C ALA A 339 33.00 -3.18 -17.30
N SER A 340 32.86 -4.13 -16.36
CA SER A 340 33.18 -5.55 -16.57
C SER A 340 31.96 -6.38 -17.00
N TYR A 341 30.77 -5.77 -17.15
CA TYR A 341 29.52 -6.47 -17.50
C TYR A 341 29.48 -7.04 -18.92
N GLN A 342 30.59 -6.93 -19.67
CA GLN A 342 30.77 -7.67 -20.91
C GLN A 342 31.60 -8.95 -20.79
N ARG A 343 32.20 -9.29 -19.63
CA ARG A 343 32.86 -10.60 -19.38
C ARG A 343 32.96 -11.02 -17.90
N TYR A 344 31.91 -10.85 -17.10
CA TYR A 344 31.74 -11.67 -15.88
C TYR A 344 30.41 -12.41 -15.99
N SER A 345 30.48 -13.71 -16.27
CA SER A 345 29.28 -14.54 -16.39
C SER A 345 28.65 -14.75 -15.01
N LEU A 346 27.33 -14.76 -14.90
CA LEU A 346 26.60 -15.20 -13.70
C LEU A 346 27.18 -16.53 -13.14
N ARG A 347 27.64 -17.42 -14.03
CA ARG A 347 28.36 -18.67 -13.67
C ARG A 347 29.62 -18.44 -12.84
N GLN A 348 30.40 -17.39 -13.12
CA GLN A 348 31.60 -17.05 -12.36
C GLN A 348 31.25 -16.52 -10.97
N GLU A 349 30.24 -15.68 -10.84
CA GLU A 349 29.80 -15.17 -9.52
C GLU A 349 29.26 -16.28 -8.63
N LEU A 350 28.44 -17.17 -9.21
CA LEU A 350 27.95 -18.38 -8.52
C LEU A 350 29.12 -19.27 -8.10
N ALA A 351 30.10 -19.47 -8.99
CA ALA A 351 31.29 -20.25 -8.67
C ALA A 351 32.17 -19.59 -7.59
N ASP A 352 32.24 -18.26 -7.54
CA ASP A 352 32.95 -17.51 -6.50
C ASP A 352 32.24 -17.68 -5.14
N ARG A 353 30.92 -17.51 -5.09
CA ARG A 353 30.12 -17.72 -3.86
C ARG A 353 30.18 -19.17 -3.39
N GLN A 354 30.11 -20.12 -4.32
CA GLN A 354 30.29 -21.54 -4.01
C GLN A 354 31.70 -21.82 -3.42
N ARG A 355 32.75 -21.17 -3.94
CA ARG A 355 34.13 -21.29 -3.43
C ARG A 355 34.32 -20.67 -2.05
N MET A 356 33.55 -19.65 -1.69
CA MET A 356 33.56 -19.08 -0.33
C MET A 356 33.00 -20.06 0.72
N GLY A 357 32.24 -21.06 0.31
CA GLY A 357 31.79 -22.17 1.17
C GLY A 357 30.72 -21.78 2.19
N ILE A 358 30.12 -20.60 2.07
CA ILE A 358 29.03 -20.12 2.94
C ILE A 358 27.71 -20.48 2.28
N GLY A 359 26.81 -21.13 3.02
CA GLY A 359 25.55 -21.64 2.49
C GLY A 359 25.70 -22.97 1.74
N ARG A 360 24.65 -23.36 1.03
CA ARG A 360 24.54 -24.61 0.27
C ARG A 360 24.15 -24.31 -1.16
N PHE A 361 24.79 -25.02 -2.08
CA PHE A 361 24.62 -24.79 -3.52
C PHE A 361 24.10 -26.07 -4.17
N ILE A 362 23.08 -25.93 -5.01
CA ILE A 362 22.61 -26.94 -5.94
C ILE A 362 23.00 -26.46 -7.33
N THR A 363 23.94 -27.16 -7.95
CA THR A 363 24.52 -26.77 -9.24
C THR A 363 23.70 -27.31 -10.41
N GLU A 364 23.91 -26.77 -11.62
CA GLU A 364 23.37 -27.31 -12.88
C GLU A 364 23.60 -28.83 -13.02
N GLN A 365 24.75 -29.34 -12.58
CA GLN A 365 25.07 -30.77 -12.58
C GLN A 365 24.25 -31.56 -11.54
N ASP A 366 23.96 -30.96 -10.39
CA ASP A 366 23.10 -31.59 -9.37
C ASP A 366 21.65 -31.69 -9.85
N ILE A 367 21.16 -30.66 -10.52
CA ILE A 367 19.80 -30.62 -11.08
C ILE A 367 19.66 -31.67 -12.18
N ALA A 368 20.62 -31.72 -13.11
CA ALA A 368 20.63 -32.71 -14.19
C ALA A 368 20.67 -34.15 -13.68
N ARG A 369 21.42 -34.42 -12.59
CA ARG A 369 21.47 -35.75 -11.96
C ARG A 369 20.19 -36.13 -11.24
N ARG A 370 19.48 -35.16 -10.65
CA ARG A 370 18.29 -35.41 -9.82
C ARG A 370 17.00 -35.51 -10.64
N GLN A 371 16.97 -34.96 -11.85
CA GLN A 371 15.80 -34.93 -12.76
C GLN A 371 14.48 -34.58 -12.03
N PRO A 372 14.42 -33.43 -11.35
CA PRO A 372 13.24 -33.02 -10.59
C PRO A 372 12.03 -32.75 -11.51
N VAL A 373 10.82 -32.94 -11.00
CA VAL A 373 9.57 -32.59 -11.72
C VAL A 373 9.19 -31.13 -11.42
N VAL A 374 9.39 -30.69 -10.17
CA VAL A 374 9.20 -29.31 -9.72
C VAL A 374 10.42 -28.83 -8.92
N LEU A 375 10.60 -27.51 -8.74
CA LEU A 375 11.78 -26.97 -8.07
C LEU A 375 11.90 -27.42 -6.62
N SER A 376 10.77 -27.54 -5.91
CA SER A 376 10.73 -27.98 -4.52
C SER A 376 11.35 -29.36 -4.32
N ASP A 377 11.35 -30.22 -5.36
CA ASP A 377 11.97 -31.55 -5.29
C ASP A 377 13.49 -31.48 -5.06
N LEU A 378 14.14 -30.41 -5.54
CA LEU A 378 15.57 -30.18 -5.35
C LEU A 378 15.92 -29.88 -3.89
N LEU A 379 14.95 -29.39 -3.11
CA LEU A 379 15.14 -28.95 -1.73
C LEU A 379 14.97 -30.06 -0.69
N MET A 380 14.26 -31.15 -1.02
CA MET A 380 13.92 -32.23 -0.08
C MET A 380 15.14 -32.87 0.62
N ALA A 381 16.29 -32.93 -0.05
CA ALA A 381 17.53 -33.50 0.50
C ALA A 381 18.48 -32.44 1.09
N THR A 382 18.01 -31.22 1.34
CA THR A 382 18.84 -30.13 1.86
C THR A 382 18.74 -30.04 3.38
N PRO A 383 19.85 -30.21 4.12
CA PRO A 383 19.84 -30.05 5.57
C PRO A 383 19.34 -28.67 5.99
N GLY A 384 18.38 -28.64 6.94
CA GLY A 384 17.80 -27.40 7.45
C GLY A 384 16.66 -26.81 6.62
N VAL A 385 16.30 -27.46 5.52
CA VAL A 385 15.11 -27.17 4.70
C VAL A 385 14.08 -28.29 4.89
N TYR A 386 12.82 -27.92 5.08
CA TYR A 386 11.69 -28.81 5.29
C TYR A 386 10.66 -28.56 4.19
N VAL A 387 10.42 -29.57 3.37
CA VAL A 387 9.39 -29.56 2.34
C VAL A 387 8.22 -30.39 2.84
N THR A 388 7.08 -29.74 3.08
CA THR A 388 5.84 -30.41 3.52
C THR A 388 4.78 -30.29 2.45
N ARG A 389 4.09 -31.40 2.17
CA ARG A 389 2.97 -31.42 1.25
C ARG A 389 1.69 -31.19 2.03
N GLU A 390 0.99 -30.09 1.76
CA GLU A 390 -0.35 -29.85 2.29
C GLU A 390 -1.40 -30.58 1.43
N MET A 391 -2.67 -30.61 1.86
CA MET A 391 -3.73 -31.29 1.08
C MET A 391 -3.89 -30.64 -0.30
N GLY A 392 -3.23 -31.21 -1.31
CA GLY A 392 -3.16 -30.69 -2.68
C GLY A 392 -1.83 -31.02 -3.38
N LEU A 393 -1.55 -30.33 -4.49
CA LEU A 393 -0.27 -30.38 -5.21
C LEU A 393 0.74 -29.32 -4.74
N GLN A 394 0.35 -28.41 -3.84
CA GLN A 394 1.24 -27.35 -3.34
C GLN A 394 2.23 -27.90 -2.30
N GLN A 395 3.51 -27.66 -2.54
CA GLN A 395 4.59 -27.96 -1.62
C GLN A 395 4.95 -26.69 -0.83
N ASN A 396 4.88 -26.77 0.49
CA ASN A 396 5.28 -25.68 1.38
C ASN A 396 6.73 -25.90 1.81
N VAL A 397 7.57 -24.88 1.62
CA VAL A 397 9.00 -24.91 1.96
C VAL A 397 9.22 -24.04 3.18
N SER A 398 9.77 -24.64 4.22
CA SER A 398 10.17 -23.93 5.45
C SER A 398 11.63 -24.23 5.79
N MET A 399 12.27 -23.35 6.52
CA MET A 399 13.62 -23.54 7.05
C MET A 399 13.60 -23.51 8.58
N ARG A 400 14.68 -23.99 9.19
CA ARG A 400 14.91 -23.75 10.63
C ARG A 400 15.08 -22.25 10.88
N GLY A 401 14.28 -21.69 11.78
CA GLY A 401 14.39 -20.30 12.19
C GLY A 401 15.39 -20.08 13.33
N LEU A 402 15.81 -18.83 13.51
CA LEU A 402 16.58 -18.40 14.69
C LEU A 402 15.70 -18.30 15.94
N PHE A 403 14.43 -17.89 15.77
CA PHE A 403 13.51 -17.60 16.87
C PHE A 403 12.25 -18.49 16.87
N THR A 404 12.10 -19.37 15.87
CA THR A 404 10.98 -20.30 15.73
C THR A 404 11.48 -21.66 15.23
N ASP A 405 10.77 -22.75 15.53
CA ASP A 405 11.15 -24.10 15.08
C ASP A 405 11.20 -24.20 13.55
N ARG A 406 10.25 -23.55 12.88
CA ARG A 406 10.17 -23.42 11.42
C ARG A 406 9.76 -22.00 11.04
N CYS A 407 10.26 -21.54 9.90
CA CYS A 407 9.94 -20.25 9.31
C CYS A 407 9.92 -20.36 7.77
N ALA A 408 9.20 -19.46 7.11
CA ALA A 408 9.27 -19.36 5.65
C ALA A 408 10.55 -18.59 5.26
N PRO A 409 11.41 -19.12 4.37
CA PRO A 409 12.65 -18.46 4.01
C PRO A 409 12.43 -17.27 3.10
N SER A 410 13.34 -16.30 3.11
CA SER A 410 13.37 -15.25 2.10
C SER A 410 13.67 -15.85 0.72
N LEU A 411 12.92 -15.47 -0.31
CA LEU A 411 12.98 -16.05 -1.65
C LEU A 411 13.52 -15.04 -2.67
N PHE A 412 14.42 -15.50 -3.53
CA PHE A 412 14.99 -14.70 -4.61
C PHE A 412 14.93 -15.44 -5.94
N LEU A 413 14.68 -14.70 -7.02
CA LEU A 413 14.76 -15.17 -8.41
C LEU A 413 15.64 -14.23 -9.21
N ASN A 414 16.79 -14.69 -9.73
CA ASN A 414 17.75 -13.88 -10.48
C ASN A 414 18.20 -12.60 -9.76
N GLY A 415 18.29 -12.65 -8.42
CA GLY A 415 18.64 -11.51 -7.58
C GLY A 415 17.47 -10.59 -7.21
N PHE A 416 16.29 -10.79 -7.80
CA PHE A 416 15.07 -10.08 -7.40
C PHE A 416 14.48 -10.71 -6.13
N VAL A 417 14.04 -9.86 -5.20
CA VAL A 417 13.36 -10.26 -3.97
C VAL A 417 11.92 -10.70 -4.30
N MET A 418 11.59 -11.96 -4.07
CA MET A 418 10.23 -12.50 -4.25
C MET A 418 9.45 -12.51 -2.92
N PHE A 419 10.14 -12.78 -1.81
CA PHE A 419 9.57 -12.78 -0.46
C PHE A 419 10.67 -12.53 0.58
N LEU A 420 10.36 -11.80 1.66
CA LEU A 420 11.25 -11.57 2.80
C LEU A 420 10.60 -12.08 4.08
N ALA A 421 11.32 -12.89 4.85
CA ALA A 421 10.76 -13.64 5.99
C ALA A 421 10.25 -12.79 7.17
N ASP A 422 10.57 -11.49 7.25
CA ASP A 422 10.11 -10.59 8.32
C ASP A 422 8.69 -10.02 8.10
N PHE A 423 8.14 -10.19 6.90
CA PHE A 423 6.80 -9.72 6.56
C PHE A 423 5.83 -10.90 6.71
N GLY A 424 5.10 -10.96 7.83
CA GLY A 424 4.03 -11.94 8.03
C GLY A 424 3.08 -12.02 6.82
N SER A 425 2.52 -13.21 6.55
CA SER A 425 1.79 -13.58 5.33
C SER A 425 2.50 -13.24 4.01
N ALA A 426 3.11 -14.26 3.41
CA ALA A 426 3.82 -14.15 2.13
C ALA A 426 2.82 -14.02 0.96
N PRO A 427 2.90 -12.96 0.12
CA PRO A 427 2.14 -12.90 -1.13
C PRO A 427 2.67 -13.88 -2.19
N PHE A 428 3.89 -14.39 -2.00
CA PHE A 428 4.55 -15.39 -2.84
C PHE A 428 5.17 -16.48 -1.96
N SER A 429 4.83 -17.72 -2.25
CA SER A 429 5.35 -18.93 -1.63
C SER A 429 6.33 -19.64 -2.57
N PHE A 430 7.05 -20.65 -2.07
CA PHE A 430 7.88 -21.47 -2.95
C PHE A 430 7.03 -22.27 -3.96
N ALA A 431 5.75 -22.57 -3.65
CA ALA A 431 4.83 -23.18 -4.60
C ALA A 431 4.53 -22.27 -5.80
N ASP A 432 4.61 -20.94 -5.64
CA ASP A 432 4.48 -20.01 -6.76
C ASP A 432 5.73 -20.03 -7.66
N LEU A 433 6.92 -20.25 -7.08
CA LEU A 433 8.14 -20.48 -7.85
C LEU A 433 8.09 -21.78 -8.66
N ASP A 434 7.52 -22.86 -8.09
CA ASP A 434 7.28 -24.12 -8.84
C ASP A 434 6.40 -23.90 -10.09
N ALA A 435 5.48 -22.94 -10.05
CA ALA A 435 4.61 -22.60 -11.17
C ALA A 435 5.27 -21.66 -12.20
N MET A 436 6.24 -20.84 -11.77
CA MET A 436 6.87 -19.80 -12.59
C MET A 436 8.16 -20.26 -13.29
N VAL A 437 8.91 -21.18 -12.69
CA VAL A 437 10.25 -21.54 -13.15
C VAL A 437 10.37 -23.05 -13.35
N SER A 438 10.68 -23.45 -14.58
CA SER A 438 10.96 -24.84 -14.91
C SER A 438 12.32 -25.26 -14.34
N PRO A 439 12.46 -26.45 -13.71
CA PRO A 439 13.76 -26.95 -13.27
C PRO A 439 14.81 -27.05 -14.36
N ALA A 440 14.39 -27.22 -15.62
CA ALA A 440 15.31 -27.26 -16.76
C ALA A 440 16.01 -25.92 -17.00
N ASP A 441 15.42 -24.80 -16.58
CA ASP A 441 15.92 -23.45 -16.81
C ASP A 441 16.76 -22.91 -15.66
N VAL A 442 16.89 -23.69 -14.58
CA VAL A 442 17.69 -23.31 -13.42
C VAL A 442 19.16 -23.60 -13.65
N LEU A 443 19.96 -22.55 -13.53
CA LEU A 443 21.41 -22.59 -13.56
C LEU A 443 21.98 -23.03 -12.19
N ALA A 444 21.44 -22.49 -11.09
CA ALA A 444 21.83 -22.87 -9.73
C ALA A 444 20.75 -22.47 -8.71
N ILE A 445 20.78 -23.13 -7.54
CA ILE A 445 20.05 -22.70 -6.34
C ILE A 445 21.05 -22.51 -5.20
N GLU A 446 21.01 -21.35 -4.56
CA GLU A 446 21.77 -21.04 -3.35
C GLU A 446 20.83 -21.05 -2.13
N ILE A 447 21.25 -21.65 -1.04
CA ILE A 447 20.46 -21.85 0.17
C ILE A 447 21.31 -21.43 1.37
N TYR A 448 20.87 -20.41 2.08
CA TYR A 448 21.61 -19.82 3.20
C TYR A 448 20.82 -19.98 4.48
N ALA A 449 21.46 -20.46 5.55
CA ALA A 449 20.86 -20.37 6.87
C ALA A 449 20.77 -18.90 7.32
N SER A 450 19.95 -18.62 8.33
CA SER A 450 19.85 -17.27 8.87
C SER A 450 21.23 -16.81 9.40
N GLY A 451 21.63 -15.58 9.05
CA GLY A 451 22.96 -15.03 9.34
C GLY A 451 24.08 -15.46 8.37
N GLN A 452 23.80 -16.32 7.39
CA GLN A 452 24.73 -16.70 6.32
C GLN A 452 24.41 -16.03 4.97
N VAL A 453 23.35 -15.22 4.93
CA VAL A 453 22.87 -14.60 3.69
C VAL A 453 23.87 -13.54 3.21
N PRO A 454 24.38 -13.65 1.97
CA PRO A 454 25.30 -12.66 1.42
C PRO A 454 24.66 -11.27 1.34
N PRO A 455 25.42 -10.18 1.60
CA PRO A 455 24.90 -8.81 1.52
C PRO A 455 24.24 -8.46 0.18
N VAL A 456 24.70 -9.06 -0.92
CA VAL A 456 24.14 -8.84 -2.28
C VAL A 456 22.68 -9.25 -2.41
N LEU A 457 22.20 -10.17 -1.57
CA LEU A 457 20.79 -10.59 -1.54
C LEU A 457 19.94 -9.75 -0.57
N GLY A 458 20.50 -8.79 0.18
CA GLY A 458 19.70 -7.84 0.96
C GLY A 458 18.83 -8.39 2.11
N ALA A 459 18.82 -9.70 2.41
CA ALA A 459 18.02 -10.31 3.48
C ALA A 459 18.78 -10.56 4.79
N GLY A 460 19.71 -9.66 5.15
CA GLY A 460 20.76 -9.92 6.14
C GLY A 460 20.32 -10.33 7.56
N MET A 461 19.07 -10.08 7.98
CA MET A 461 18.64 -10.36 9.36
C MET A 461 17.17 -10.80 9.51
N THR A 462 16.60 -11.53 8.54
CA THR A 462 15.15 -11.81 8.55
C THR A 462 14.67 -12.92 9.50
N GLY A 463 15.46 -13.30 10.50
CA GLY A 463 15.17 -14.40 11.45
C GLY A 463 15.06 -15.81 10.85
N CYS A 464 14.94 -15.93 9.52
CA CYS A 464 14.90 -17.14 8.71
C CYS A 464 16.05 -17.16 7.70
N GLY A 465 16.29 -18.32 7.08
CA GLY A 465 17.25 -18.45 5.97
C GLY A 465 16.74 -17.83 4.66
N ALA A 466 17.55 -17.92 3.61
CA ALA A 466 17.21 -17.48 2.27
C ALA A 466 17.43 -18.58 1.22
N ILE A 467 16.58 -18.60 0.19
CA ILE A 467 16.74 -19.46 -0.98
C ILE A 467 16.74 -18.56 -2.22
N ALA A 468 17.81 -18.63 -3.02
CA ALA A 468 17.96 -17.88 -4.26
C ALA A 468 18.04 -18.82 -5.46
N VAL A 469 17.15 -18.63 -6.43
CA VAL A 469 17.08 -19.39 -7.67
C VAL A 469 17.66 -18.53 -8.80
N TRP A 470 18.60 -19.10 -9.55
CA TRP A 470 19.24 -18.45 -10.68
C TRP A 470 18.92 -19.23 -11.95
N THR A 471 18.38 -18.56 -12.96
CA THR A 471 18.06 -19.15 -14.26
C THR A 471 19.14 -18.87 -15.30
N ARG A 472 19.11 -19.60 -16.40
CA ARG A 472 20.05 -19.46 -17.53
C ARG A 472 19.81 -18.20 -18.36
#